data_AF-A0A365CZM3-F1
#
_entry.id   AF-A0A365CZM3-F1
#
_cell.length_a   1.000
_cell.length_b   1.000
_cell.length_c   1.000
_cell.angle_alpha   90.00
_cell.angle_beta   90.00
_cell.angle_gamma   90.00
#
_symmetry.space_group_name_H-M   'P 1'
#
loop_
_entity.id
_entity.type
_entity.pdbx_description
1 polymer ?
#
loop_
_entity_poly.entity_id
_entity_poly.type
_entity_poly.pdbx_seq_one_letter_code
_entity_poly.pdbx_strand_id
1 'polypeptide(L)' 'MTKESRACRFLTIEQVAEELSVGEPLIRAMLKSGELRGLQIGGRGYLHR' A
#
# COMPACT_ATOMS: atom_id res chain seq x y z
N MET A 1 15.00 -10.87 -14.89
CA MET A 1 14.51 -11.08 -13.50
C MET A 1 13.12 -10.49 -13.37
N THR A 2 12.07 -11.21 -13.75
CA THR A 2 10.69 -10.84 -13.35
C THR A 2 10.37 -11.67 -12.11
N LYS A 3 10.32 -11.03 -10.95
CA LYS A 3 9.83 -11.68 -9.73
C LYS A 3 8.34 -11.89 -9.93
N GLU A 4 7.96 -13.08 -10.39
CA GLU A 4 6.57 -13.53 -10.33
C GLU A 4 6.23 -13.78 -8.86
N SER A 5 5.93 -12.67 -8.17
CA SER A 5 5.49 -12.66 -6.79
C SER A 5 4.12 -13.32 -6.75
N ARG A 6 4.09 -14.57 -6.28
CA ARG A 6 2.86 -15.31 -5.93
C ARG A 6 1.83 -14.35 -5.36
N ALA A 7 0.67 -14.28 -6.00
CA ALA A 7 -0.36 -13.25 -5.89
C ALA A 7 -0.75 -12.89 -4.44
N CYS A 8 0.06 -12.06 -3.77
CA CYS A 8 -0.47 -11.16 -2.77
C CYS A 8 -1.36 -10.18 -3.52
N ARG A 9 -2.67 -10.29 -3.32
CA ARG A 9 -3.67 -9.45 -4.01
C ARG A 9 -3.50 -7.95 -3.75
N PHE A 10 -2.74 -7.58 -2.73
CA PHE A 10 -2.52 -6.21 -2.30
C PHE A 10 -1.03 -6.00 -2.00
N LEU A 11 -0.51 -4.84 -2.42
CA LEU A 11 0.83 -4.36 -2.08
C LEU A 11 0.77 -3.48 -0.83
N THR A 12 1.80 -3.52 -0.01
CA THR A 12 1.96 -2.55 1.09
C THR A 12 2.38 -1.18 0.55
N ILE A 13 2.24 -0.13 1.35
CA ILE A 13 2.64 1.23 0.96
C ILE A 13 4.12 1.28 0.57
N GLU A 14 4.99 0.60 1.31
CA GLU A 14 6.42 0.50 1.04
C GLU A 14 6.70 -0.19 -0.30
N GLN A 15 5.99 -1.29 -0.59
CA GLN A 15 6.14 -2.00 -1.86
C GLN A 15 5.71 -1.12 -3.04
N VAL A 16 4.59 -0.41 -2.92
CA VAL A 16 4.13 0.50 -3.98
C VAL A 16 5.09 1.67 -4.17
N ALA A 17 5.67 2.18 -3.08
CA ALA A 17 6.67 3.25 -3.12
C ALA A 17 7.91 2.83 -3.94
N GLU A 18 8.41 1.62 -3.73
CA GLU A 18 9.53 1.05 -4.50
C GLU A 18 9.16 0.84 -5.97
N GLU A 19 8.00 0.24 -6.25
CA GLU A 19 7.55 -0.06 -7.62
C GLU A 19 7.30 1.21 -8.46
N LEU A 20 6.76 2.26 -7.83
CA LEU A 20 6.51 3.55 -8.50
C LEU A 20 7.70 4.51 -8.40
N SER A 21 8.76 4.15 -7.65
CA SER A 21 9.91 5.02 -7.37
C SER A 21 9.51 6.38 -6.81
N VAL A 22 8.57 6.39 -5.86
CA VAL A 22 8.08 7.60 -5.18
C VAL A 22 8.10 7.43 -3.67
N GLY A 23 8.10 8.53 -2.93
CA GLY A 23 8.04 8.48 -1.46
C GLY A 23 6.68 8.06 -0.92
N GLU A 24 6.67 7.39 0.24
CA GLU A 24 5.44 7.03 0.97
C GLU A 24 4.44 8.18 1.19
N PRO A 25 4.87 9.45 1.45
CA PRO A 25 3.93 10.55 1.61
C PRO A 25 3.07 10.78 0.36
N LEU A 26 3.66 10.61 -0.83
CA LEU A 26 2.96 10.76 -2.10
C LEU A 26 1.97 9.62 -2.30
N ILE A 27 2.35 8.37 -2.00
CA ILE A 27 1.42 7.23 -2.05
C ILE A 27 0.21 7.47 -1.14
N ARG A 28 0.41 7.97 0.09
CA ARG A 28 -0.69 8.32 1.00
C ARG A 28 -1.57 9.44 0.45
N ALA A 29 -1.01 10.41 -0.27
CA ALA A 29 -1.77 11.46 -0.93
C ALA A 29 -2.59 10.90 -2.10
N MET A 30 -2.00 10.04 -2.93
CA MET A 30 -2.67 9.38 -4.07
C MET A 30 -3.79 8.44 -3.62
N LEU A 31 -3.63 7.77 -2.48
CA LEU A 31 -4.69 6.98 -1.85
C LEU A 31 -5.87 7.85 -1.38
N LYS A 32 -5.60 9.09 -0.95
CA LYS A 32 -6.65 10.05 -0.55
C LYS A 32 -7.31 10.72 -1.75
N SER A 33 -6.55 11.04 -2.81
CA SER A 33 -7.09 11.62 -4.03
C SER A 33 -7.91 10.61 -4.85
N GLY A 34 -7.68 9.30 -4.62
CA GLY A 34 -8.36 8.22 -5.35
C GLY A 34 -7.62 7.79 -6.62
N GLU A 35 -6.44 8.34 -6.89
CA GLU A 35 -5.56 7.92 -7.99
C GLU A 35 -5.03 6.49 -7.77
N LEU A 36 -4.85 6.09 -6.50
CA LEU A 36 -4.53 4.71 -6.13
C LEU A 36 -5.67 4.10 -5.34
N ARG A 37 -6.03 2.85 -5.67
CA ARG A 37 -6.95 2.05 -4.85
C ARG A 37 -6.19 1.43 -3.69
N GLY A 38 -6.63 1.72 -2.47
CA GLY A 38 -6.11 1.10 -1.26
C GLY A 38 -7.21 0.57 -0.37
N LEU A 39 -6.84 -0.39 0.48
CA LEU A 39 -7.68 -0.93 1.53
C LEU A 39 -6.95 -0.80 2.85
N GLN A 40 -7.59 -0.18 3.85
CA GLN A 40 -7.07 -0.18 5.21
C GLN A 40 -7.46 -1.48 5.90
N ILE A 41 -6.47 -2.30 6.24
CA ILE A 41 -6.67 -3.53 7.02
C ILE A 41 -6.37 -3.20 8.49
N GLY A 42 -7.40 -3.28 9.33
CA GLY A 42 -7.31 -2.97 10.77
C GLY A 42 -7.44 -1.47 11.09
N GLY A 43 -8.21 -1.16 12.14
CA GLY A 43 -8.27 0.18 12.73
C GLY A 43 -7.23 0.35 13.84
N ARG A 44 -6.75 1.57 14.05
CA ARG A 44 -5.99 1.91 15.27
C ARG A 44 -6.87 1.60 16.48
N GLY A 45 -6.46 0.66 17.34
CA GLY A 45 -7.19 0.25 18.56
C GLY A 45 -7.92 -1.10 18.49
N TYR A 46 -7.92 -1.82 17.35
CA TYR A 46 -8.65 -3.10 17.23
C TYR A 46 -8.07 -4.28 18.05
N LEU A 47 -6.82 -4.16 18.53
CA LEU A 47 -6.10 -5.21 19.25
C LEU A 47 -5.93 -4.88 20.75
N HIS A 48 -6.79 -4.05 21.33
CA HIS A 48 -6.84 -3.82 22.77
C HIS A 48 -7.91 -4.74 23.40
N ARG A 49 -7.58 -6.03 23.55
CA ARG A 49 -8.28 -6.98 24.44
C ARG A 49 -7.31 -7.41 25.53
#